data_AF-A0A6V7X0I5-F1
#
_entry.id   AF-A0A6V7X0I5-F1
#
_cell.length_a   1.000
_cell.length_b   1.000
_cell.length_c   1.000
_cell.angle_alpha   90.00
_cell.angle_beta   90.00
_cell.angle_gamma   90.00
#
_symmetry.space_group_name_H-M   'P 1'
#
loop_
_entity.id
_entity.type
_entity.pdbx_description
1 polymer ?
#
loop_
_entity_poly.entity_id
_entity_poly.type
_entity_poly.pdbx_seq_one_letter_code
_entity_poly.pdbx_strand_id
1 'polypeptide(L)'
;MEREDNEDEEDIPFECDEENKAEIHDTLANMYFNKVVLPDMDYVEDFVDFLIDAELNDLPVLKRACERYLCGELNTKKELMTSLILDLFFIAMVFRLPVMKSMTLTELCDRYYEMEDLGILMERDEYKSLDKRIRQLCGDRNLADLVDECKRFREQCLRVQRVNFCSK
;
A
#
# COMPACT_ATOMS: atom_id res chain seq x y z
N MET A 1 -55.88 19.08 -9.95
CA MET A 1 -55.59 18.07 -8.91
C MET A 1 -54.18 17.63 -9.15
N GLU A 2 -53.26 18.34 -8.50
CA GLU A 2 -51.90 17.92 -8.28
C GLU A 2 -51.95 16.63 -7.45
N ARG A 3 -51.12 15.64 -7.79
CA ARG A 3 -50.80 14.53 -6.90
C ARG A 3 -49.37 14.77 -6.43
N GLU A 4 -49.30 15.07 -5.15
CA GLU A 4 -48.15 15.30 -4.32
C GLU A 4 -47.18 14.11 -4.36
N ASP A 5 -45.90 14.44 -4.49
CA ASP A 5 -44.71 13.88 -3.84
C ASP A 5 -44.83 12.49 -3.21
N ASN A 6 -44.09 11.53 -3.79
CA ASN A 6 -43.45 10.46 -3.02
C ASN A 6 -41.93 10.67 -3.13
N GLU A 7 -41.45 11.66 -2.38
CA GLU A 7 -40.09 11.66 -1.86
C GLU A 7 -40.03 10.55 -0.80
N ASP A 8 -39.30 9.45 -1.08
CA ASP A 8 -38.75 8.45 -0.13
C ASP A 8 -38.39 7.16 -0.90
N GLU A 9 -37.68 7.25 -2.03
CA GLU A 9 -36.82 6.12 -2.45
C GLU A 9 -35.64 6.15 -1.49
N GLU A 10 -35.75 5.42 -0.38
CA GLU A 10 -34.58 5.08 0.44
C GLU A 10 -33.51 4.55 -0.52
N ASP A 11 -32.31 5.13 -0.50
CA ASP A 11 -31.13 4.59 -1.20
C ASP A 11 -30.87 3.18 -0.64
N ILE A 12 -31.55 2.16 -1.17
CA ILE A 12 -31.35 0.77 -0.79
C ILE A 12 -29.92 0.43 -1.22
N PRO A 13 -29.00 0.19 -0.28
CA PRO A 13 -27.64 -0.21 -0.63
C PRO A 13 -27.72 -1.47 -1.48
N PHE A 14 -26.88 -1.55 -2.52
CA PHE A 14 -26.79 -2.76 -3.31
C PHE A 14 -26.44 -3.95 -2.40
N GLU A 15 -27.43 -4.79 -2.11
CA GLU A 15 -27.27 -5.96 -1.25
C GLU A 15 -26.93 -7.16 -2.15
N CYS A 16 -25.68 -7.59 -2.11
CA CYS A 16 -25.22 -8.72 -2.90
C CYS A 16 -25.52 -10.02 -2.15
N ASP A 17 -26.32 -10.91 -2.75
CA ASP A 17 -26.56 -12.26 -2.22
C ASP A 17 -25.22 -12.98 -1.97
N GLU A 18 -25.09 -13.64 -0.81
CA GLU A 18 -23.85 -14.30 -0.36
C GLU A 18 -23.34 -15.36 -1.35
N GLU A 19 -24.23 -15.99 -2.14
CA GLU A 19 -23.86 -16.95 -3.18
C GLU A 19 -23.10 -16.33 -4.35
N ASN A 20 -23.40 -15.06 -4.70
CA ASN A 20 -22.83 -14.38 -5.87
C ASN A 20 -21.76 -13.33 -5.51
N LYS A 21 -21.59 -13.06 -4.21
CA LYS A 21 -20.68 -12.05 -3.66
C LYS A 21 -19.24 -12.23 -4.13
N ALA A 22 -18.74 -13.46 -4.14
CA ALA A 22 -17.38 -13.75 -4.59
C ALA A 22 -17.19 -13.43 -6.09
N GLU A 23 -18.14 -13.84 -6.93
CA GLU A 23 -18.07 -13.61 -8.39
C GLU A 23 -18.25 -12.14 -8.75
N ILE A 24 -19.14 -11.42 -8.05
CA ILE A 24 -19.35 -9.98 -8.24
C ILE A 24 -18.12 -9.20 -7.76
N HIS A 25 -17.51 -9.56 -6.63
CA HIS A 25 -16.29 -8.93 -6.15
C HIS A 25 -15.10 -9.20 -7.09
N ASP A 26 -14.95 -10.41 -7.61
CA ASP A 26 -13.92 -10.74 -8.59
C ASP A 26 -14.14 -10.03 -9.92
N THR A 27 -15.40 -9.87 -10.35
CA THR A 27 -15.75 -9.12 -11.56
C THR A 27 -15.45 -7.63 -11.40
N LEU A 28 -15.84 -7.02 -10.27
CA LEU A 28 -15.53 -5.62 -9.96
C LEU A 28 -14.03 -5.38 -9.83
N ALA A 29 -13.30 -6.28 -9.18
CA ALA A 29 -11.84 -6.22 -9.12
C ALA A 29 -11.21 -6.33 -10.51
N ASN A 30 -11.67 -7.26 -11.35
CA ASN A 30 -11.18 -7.39 -12.72
C ASN A 30 -11.50 -6.15 -13.57
N MET A 31 -12.66 -5.53 -13.41
CA MET A 31 -13.00 -4.27 -14.09
C MET A 31 -12.11 -3.12 -13.59
N TYR A 32 -11.85 -3.05 -12.29
CA TYR A 32 -11.01 -2.01 -11.70
C TYR A 32 -9.56 -2.08 -12.18
N PHE A 33 -8.95 -3.27 -12.22
CA PHE A 33 -7.53 -3.42 -12.55
C PHE A 33 -7.20 -3.66 -14.03
N ASN A 34 -8.19 -3.93 -14.88
CA ASN A 34 -8.04 -3.82 -16.34
C ASN A 34 -8.22 -2.39 -16.86
N LYS A 35 -8.14 -1.38 -15.98
CA LYS A 35 -8.36 0.04 -16.28
C LYS A 35 -9.76 0.36 -16.84
N VAL A 36 -10.78 -0.44 -16.50
CA VAL A 36 -12.18 -0.13 -16.84
C VAL A 36 -12.80 0.81 -15.80
N VAL A 37 -12.37 0.74 -14.53
CA VAL A 37 -12.87 1.61 -13.44
C VAL A 37 -11.79 2.57 -12.87
N LEU A 38 -10.49 2.31 -13.10
CA LEU A 38 -9.41 3.24 -12.76
C LEU A 38 -8.59 3.73 -13.96
N PRO A 39 -9.01 4.81 -14.64
CA PRO A 39 -8.16 5.44 -15.64
C PRO A 39 -7.03 6.28 -15.03
N ASP A 40 -7.15 6.83 -13.81
CA ASP A 40 -6.33 7.99 -13.38
C ASP A 40 -5.87 7.97 -11.90
N MET A 41 -5.25 6.87 -11.42
CA MET A 41 -4.53 6.90 -10.13
C MET A 41 -3.06 7.28 -10.37
N ASP A 42 -2.78 8.58 -10.36
CA ASP A 42 -1.46 9.13 -10.68
C ASP A 42 -0.56 9.25 -9.45
N TYR A 43 -1.16 9.33 -8.25
CA TYR A 43 -0.45 9.56 -7.00
C TYR A 43 -0.63 8.41 -6.02
N VAL A 44 0.33 8.28 -5.09
CA VAL A 44 0.29 7.23 -4.05
C VAL A 44 -0.92 7.42 -3.14
N GLU A 45 -1.27 8.68 -2.87
CA GLU A 45 -2.41 9.11 -2.08
C GLU A 45 -3.73 8.54 -2.59
N ASP A 46 -3.90 8.46 -3.92
CA ASP A 46 -5.14 7.93 -4.50
C ASP A 46 -5.32 6.43 -4.14
N PHE A 47 -4.22 5.68 -4.07
CA PHE A 47 -4.24 4.29 -3.62
C PHE A 47 -4.47 4.16 -2.13
N VAL A 48 -4.03 5.13 -1.32
CA VAL A 48 -4.28 5.15 0.12
C VAL A 48 -5.77 5.32 0.39
N ASP A 49 -6.41 6.32 -0.23
CA ASP A 49 -7.85 6.56 -0.06
C ASP A 49 -8.66 5.31 -0.46
N PHE A 50 -8.32 4.71 -1.60
CA PHE A 50 -8.93 3.45 -2.03
C PHE A 50 -8.75 2.30 -1.02
N LEU A 51 -7.54 2.16 -0.44
CA LEU A 51 -7.26 1.11 0.54
C LEU A 51 -7.99 1.36 1.86
N ILE A 52 -8.19 2.63 2.26
CA ILE A 52 -9.03 3.00 3.41
C ILE A 52 -10.47 2.56 3.16
N ASP A 53 -11.05 2.93 2.01
CA ASP A 53 -12.42 2.57 1.67
C ASP A 53 -12.60 1.05 1.59
N ALA A 54 -11.64 0.34 0.99
CA ALA A 54 -11.67 -1.12 0.92
C ALA A 54 -11.54 -1.79 2.30
N GLU A 55 -10.81 -1.21 3.25
CA GLU A 55 -10.73 -1.71 4.63
C GLU A 55 -12.03 -1.43 5.40
N LEU A 56 -12.57 -0.21 5.30
CA LEU A 56 -13.79 0.20 6.01
C LEU A 56 -15.02 -0.59 5.58
N ASN A 57 -15.06 -1.03 4.33
CA ASN A 57 -16.17 -1.80 3.75
C ASN A 57 -15.91 -3.32 3.73
N ASP A 58 -14.86 -3.82 4.38
CA ASP A 58 -14.50 -5.24 4.42
C ASP A 58 -14.40 -5.88 3.00
N LEU A 59 -13.68 -5.22 2.10
CA LEU A 59 -13.48 -5.64 0.69
C LEU A 59 -12.06 -6.18 0.44
N PRO A 60 -11.69 -7.36 0.97
CA PRO A 60 -10.32 -7.90 0.87
C PRO A 60 -9.92 -8.27 -0.57
N VAL A 61 -10.89 -8.51 -1.46
CA VAL A 61 -10.63 -8.77 -2.89
C VAL A 61 -10.03 -7.52 -3.55
N LEU A 62 -10.57 -6.35 -3.25
CA LEU A 62 -10.10 -5.07 -3.77
C LEU A 62 -8.71 -4.71 -3.25
N LYS A 63 -8.44 -4.94 -1.96
CA LYS A 63 -7.10 -4.77 -1.39
C LYS A 63 -6.05 -5.65 -2.08
N ARG A 64 -6.35 -6.94 -2.27
CA ARG A 64 -5.45 -7.88 -2.96
C ARG A 64 -5.16 -7.45 -4.39
N ALA A 65 -6.16 -6.91 -5.06
CA ALA A 65 -6.00 -6.50 -6.44
C ALA A 65 -5.25 -5.15 -6.54
N CYS A 66 -5.41 -4.24 -5.57
CA CYS A 66 -4.58 -3.04 -5.42
C CYS A 66 -3.11 -3.39 -5.16
N GLU A 67 -2.86 -4.32 -4.24
CA GLU A 67 -1.53 -4.86 -3.98
C GLU A 67 -0.88 -5.42 -5.26
N ARG A 68 -1.60 -6.24 -6.03
CA ARG A 68 -1.07 -6.79 -7.29
C ARG A 68 -0.71 -5.70 -8.29
N TYR A 69 -1.54 -4.67 -8.42
CA TYR A 69 -1.25 -3.53 -9.30
C TYR A 69 0.00 -2.78 -8.86
N LEU A 70 0.08 -2.38 -7.59
CA LEU A 70 1.23 -1.64 -7.05
C LEU A 70 2.53 -2.46 -7.16
N CYS A 71 2.47 -3.77 -6.91
CA CYS A 71 3.60 -4.67 -7.14
C CYS A 71 3.97 -4.77 -8.63
N GLY A 72 3.00 -4.73 -9.54
CA GLY A 72 3.24 -4.66 -10.99
C GLY A 72 3.96 -3.38 -11.40
N GLU A 73 3.52 -2.24 -10.89
CA GLU A 73 4.17 -0.95 -11.10
C GLU A 73 5.60 -0.93 -10.53
N LEU A 74 5.80 -1.46 -9.32
CA LEU A 74 7.11 -1.58 -8.66
C LEU A 74 8.09 -2.44 -9.48
N ASN A 75 7.61 -3.51 -10.12
CA ASN A 75 8.44 -4.37 -10.97
C ASN A 75 8.79 -3.77 -12.35
N THR A 76 7.95 -2.87 -12.86
CA THR A 76 8.07 -2.37 -14.24
C THR A 76 8.76 -1.01 -14.31
N LYS A 77 8.55 -0.15 -13.31
CA LYS A 77 9.20 1.17 -13.25
C LYS A 77 10.65 1.03 -12.81
N LYS A 78 11.55 1.50 -13.67
CA LYS A 78 12.98 1.64 -13.34
C LYS A 78 13.19 2.96 -12.62
N GLU A 79 14.13 2.98 -11.67
CA GLU A 79 14.59 4.21 -10.99
C GLU A 79 13.56 4.90 -10.08
N LEU A 80 12.82 4.14 -9.29
CA LEU A 80 12.00 4.71 -8.22
C LEU A 80 12.88 5.31 -7.12
N MET A 81 12.47 6.47 -6.57
CA MET A 81 13.14 7.10 -5.45
C MET A 81 12.97 6.28 -4.16
N THR A 82 13.99 6.27 -3.31
CA THR A 82 13.95 5.55 -2.02
C THR A 82 12.85 6.07 -1.09
N SER A 83 12.58 7.38 -1.11
CA SER A 83 11.45 7.99 -0.39
C SER A 83 10.09 7.41 -0.83
N LEU A 84 9.89 7.20 -2.14
CA LEU A 84 8.69 6.56 -2.68
C LEU A 84 8.60 5.08 -2.26
N ILE A 85 9.70 4.34 -2.28
CA ILE A 85 9.67 2.93 -1.87
C ILE A 85 9.39 2.80 -0.36
N LEU A 86 9.89 3.73 0.47
CA LEU A 86 9.56 3.80 1.89
C LEU A 86 8.07 4.12 2.13
N ASP A 87 7.48 4.97 1.29
CA ASP A 87 6.05 5.27 1.31
C ASP A 87 5.20 4.05 0.96
N LEU A 88 5.56 3.35 -0.11
CA LEU A 88 4.94 2.09 -0.49
C LEU A 88 5.11 1.01 0.60
N PHE A 89 6.27 0.94 1.24
CA PHE A 89 6.51 0.06 2.38
C PHE A 89 5.61 0.40 3.57
N PHE A 90 5.46 1.70 3.89
CA PHE A 90 4.55 2.17 4.92
C PHE A 90 3.12 1.69 4.67
N ILE A 91 2.60 1.96 3.47
CA ILE A 91 1.25 1.59 3.04
C ILE A 91 1.06 0.08 3.15
N ALA A 92 2.03 -0.71 2.70
CA ALA A 92 1.97 -2.16 2.81
C ALA A 92 1.90 -2.65 4.26
N MET A 93 2.56 -1.97 5.20
CA MET A 93 2.45 -2.29 6.62
C MET A 93 1.07 -1.93 7.19
N VAL A 94 0.57 -0.73 6.90
CA VAL A 94 -0.71 -0.23 7.42
C VAL A 94 -1.87 -1.10 6.95
N PHE A 95 -1.94 -1.35 5.64
CA PHE A 95 -3.04 -2.10 5.03
C PHE A 95 -2.77 -3.61 4.95
N ARG A 96 -1.70 -4.11 5.57
CA ARG A 96 -1.34 -5.54 5.59
C ARG A 96 -1.31 -6.14 4.19
N LEU A 97 -0.49 -5.56 3.31
CA LEU A 97 -0.23 -6.02 1.95
C LEU A 97 1.09 -6.83 1.96
N PRO A 98 1.05 -8.15 2.16
CA PRO A 98 2.24 -8.95 2.47
C PRO A 98 3.25 -9.08 1.31
N VAL A 99 2.78 -9.19 0.07
CA VAL A 99 3.63 -9.29 -1.12
C VAL A 99 4.34 -7.97 -1.34
N MET A 100 3.59 -6.86 -1.28
CA MET A 100 4.15 -5.53 -1.43
C MET A 100 5.16 -5.22 -0.34
N LYS A 101 4.84 -5.57 0.93
CA LYS A 101 5.76 -5.42 2.06
C LYS A 101 7.08 -6.16 1.81
N SER A 102 7.01 -7.40 1.33
CA SER A 102 8.21 -8.18 1.02
C SER A 102 9.03 -7.54 -0.09
N MET A 103 8.38 -7.12 -1.18
CA MET A 103 9.06 -6.54 -2.33
C MET A 103 9.76 -5.23 -1.97
N THR A 104 9.07 -4.34 -1.26
CA THR A 104 9.65 -3.06 -0.82
C THR A 104 10.79 -3.29 0.17
N LEU A 105 10.67 -4.24 1.11
CA LEU A 105 11.76 -4.57 2.03
C LEU A 105 13.00 -5.10 1.32
N THR A 106 12.83 -5.96 0.31
CA THR A 106 13.95 -6.46 -0.50
C THR A 106 14.65 -5.31 -1.21
N GLU A 107 13.90 -4.41 -1.86
CA GLU A 107 14.48 -3.26 -2.57
C GLU A 107 15.19 -2.28 -1.60
N LEU A 108 14.56 -1.99 -0.45
CA LEU A 108 15.12 -1.12 0.58
C LEU A 108 16.34 -1.72 1.28
N CYS A 109 16.44 -3.06 1.37
CA CYS A 109 17.60 -3.73 1.93
C CYS A 109 18.87 -3.41 1.15
N ASP A 110 18.79 -3.42 -0.18
CA ASP A 110 19.93 -3.14 -1.06
C ASP A 110 20.29 -1.65 -1.06
N ARG A 111 19.29 -0.78 -0.83
CA ARG A 111 19.43 0.68 -0.78
C ARG A 111 19.62 1.24 0.63
N TYR A 112 19.85 0.40 1.63
CA TYR A 112 19.90 0.84 3.03
C TYR A 112 20.92 1.98 3.30
N TYR A 113 22.02 2.00 2.54
CA TYR A 113 23.03 3.06 2.64
C TYR A 113 22.48 4.47 2.35
N GLU A 114 21.35 4.59 1.63
CA GLU A 114 20.70 5.87 1.33
C GLU A 114 19.90 6.43 2.51
N MET A 115 19.58 5.59 3.50
CA MET A 115 18.74 5.92 4.65
C MET A 115 19.39 5.62 6.00
N GLU A 116 20.68 5.29 6.02
CA GLU A 116 21.42 4.97 7.25
C GLU A 116 21.52 6.17 8.20
N ASP A 117 21.70 7.38 7.65
CA ASP A 117 21.74 8.62 8.42
C ASP A 117 20.38 9.34 8.37
N LEU A 118 19.57 9.09 9.38
CA LEU A 118 18.25 9.69 9.51
C LEU A 118 18.31 11.22 9.66
N GLY A 119 19.39 11.77 10.23
CA GLY A 119 19.57 13.20 10.41
C GLY A 119 19.66 13.91 9.05
N ILE A 120 20.51 13.39 8.17
CA ILE A 120 20.65 13.87 6.78
C ILE A 120 19.36 13.63 5.99
N LEU A 121 18.72 12.47 6.19
CA LEU A 121 17.47 12.13 5.51
C LEU A 121 16.38 13.18 5.77
N MET A 122 16.25 13.59 7.04
CA MET A 122 15.27 14.57 7.50
C MET A 122 15.59 16.02 7.10
N GLU A 123 16.73 16.30 6.46
CA GLU A 123 16.99 17.61 5.86
C GLU A 123 16.18 17.81 4.56
N ARG A 124 15.83 16.71 3.89
CA ARG A 124 15.14 16.69 2.58
C ARG A 124 13.62 16.75 2.74
N ASP A 125 12.97 17.57 1.92
CA ASP A 125 11.53 17.87 2.08
C ASP A 125 10.62 16.67 1.76
N GLU A 126 11.03 15.80 0.85
CA GLU A 126 10.29 14.56 0.54
C GLU A 126 10.18 13.63 1.77
N TYR A 127 11.24 13.51 2.57
CA TYR A 127 11.25 12.65 3.76
C TYR A 127 10.53 13.30 4.94
N LYS A 128 10.59 14.63 5.08
CA LYS A 128 9.74 15.37 6.05
C LYS A 128 8.25 15.20 5.72
N SER A 129 7.91 15.25 4.43
CA SER A 129 6.53 15.06 3.97
C SER A 129 6.06 13.63 4.23
N LEU A 130 6.92 12.64 3.96
CA LEU A 130 6.67 11.25 4.30
C LEU A 130 6.49 11.04 5.81
N ASP A 131 7.38 11.54 6.65
CA ASP A 131 7.27 11.44 8.12
C ASP A 131 5.95 12.05 8.63
N LYS A 132 5.55 13.20 8.08
CA LYS A 132 4.27 13.83 8.40
C LYS A 132 3.09 12.92 8.04
N ARG A 133 3.08 12.33 6.83
CA ARG A 133 2.00 11.41 6.41
C ARG A 133 1.96 10.16 7.28
N ILE A 134 3.12 9.59 7.64
CA ILE A 134 3.20 8.42 8.54
C ILE A 134 2.52 8.75 9.87
N ARG A 135 2.85 9.89 10.47
CA ARG A 135 2.25 10.33 11.74
C ARG A 135 0.76 10.63 11.62
N GLN A 136 0.30 11.11 10.48
CA GLN A 136 -1.13 11.37 10.24
C GLN A 136 -1.94 10.08 10.15
N LEU A 137 -1.43 9.08 9.43
CA LEU A 137 -2.08 7.78 9.25
C LEU A 137 -1.90 6.84 10.45
N CYS A 138 -0.76 6.91 11.14
CA CYS A 138 -0.40 6.10 12.29
C CYS A 138 0.22 6.99 13.36
N GLY A 139 -0.62 7.55 14.24
CA GLY A 139 -0.22 8.55 15.25
C GLY A 139 0.90 8.13 16.22
N ASP A 140 1.22 6.84 16.29
CA ASP A 140 2.28 6.26 17.13
C ASP A 140 3.57 5.92 16.36
N ARG A 141 3.57 6.03 15.03
CA ARG A 141 4.72 5.71 14.17
C ARG A 141 5.30 6.95 13.48
N ASN A 142 6.54 6.81 13.05
CA ASN A 142 7.27 7.83 12.30
C ASN A 142 8.27 7.19 11.32
N LEU A 143 8.96 8.01 10.54
CA LEU A 143 9.92 7.54 9.54
C LEU A 143 11.08 6.75 10.16
N ALA A 144 11.53 7.10 11.37
CA ALA A 144 12.59 6.37 12.06
C ALA A 144 12.20 4.91 12.30
N ASP A 145 10.94 4.67 12.69
CA ASP A 145 10.45 3.32 12.94
C ASP A 145 10.47 2.45 11.67
N LEU A 146 10.22 3.05 10.50
CA LEU A 146 10.31 2.37 9.21
C LEU A 146 11.74 2.04 8.83
N VAL A 147 12.65 2.99 9.00
CA VAL A 147 14.08 2.79 8.71
C VAL A 147 14.66 1.72 9.63
N ASP A 148 14.25 1.69 10.90
CA ASP A 148 14.64 0.64 11.85
C ASP A 148 14.14 -0.75 11.42
N GLU A 149 12.92 -0.85 10.88
CA GLU A 149 12.41 -2.11 10.35
C GLU A 149 13.23 -2.58 9.12
N CYS A 150 13.63 -1.65 8.26
CA CYS A 150 14.54 -1.95 7.14
C CYS A 150 15.92 -2.41 7.62
N LYS A 151 16.47 -1.75 8.65
CA LYS A 151 17.74 -2.14 9.28
C LYS A 151 17.67 -3.57 9.82
N ARG A 152 16.63 -3.89 10.58
CA ARG A 152 16.42 -5.23 11.16
C ARG A 152 16.31 -6.29 10.06
N PHE A 153 15.54 -6.01 9.01
CA PHE A 153 15.42 -6.93 7.88
C PHE A 153 16.77 -7.17 7.20
N ARG A 154 17.54 -6.10 6.94
CA ARG A 154 18.89 -6.22 6.37
C ARG A 154 19.84 -7.04 7.24
N GLU A 155 19.85 -6.81 8.55
CA GLU A 155 20.65 -7.60 9.49
C GLU A 155 20.27 -9.09 9.44
N GLN A 156 18.98 -9.41 9.30
CA GLN A 156 18.51 -10.79 9.11
C GLN A 156 19.01 -11.37 7.79
N CYS A 157 18.90 -10.65 6.67
CA CYS A 157 19.41 -11.08 5.37
C CYS A 157 20.91 -11.40 5.42
N LEU A 158 21.72 -10.51 6.02
CA LEU A 158 23.16 -10.70 6.17
C LEU A 158 23.51 -11.92 7.04
N ARG A 159 22.73 -12.18 8.11
CA ARG A 159 22.92 -13.38 8.94
C ARG A 159 22.66 -14.66 8.16
N VAL A 160 21.57 -14.71 7.38
CA VAL A 160 21.23 -15.89 6.56
C VAL A 160 22.29 -16.13 5.49
N GLN A 161 22.75 -15.08 4.80
CA GLN A 161 23.85 -15.19 3.83
C GLN A 161 25.11 -15.75 4.48
N ARG A 162 25.49 -15.27 5.68
CA ARG A 162 26.66 -15.79 6.41
C ARG A 162 26.52 -17.26 6.81
N VAL A 163 25.34 -17.72 7.21
CA VAL A 163 25.10 -19.15 7.51
C VAL A 163 25.38 -20.01 6.28
N ASN A 164 24.94 -19.59 5.09
CA ASN A 164 25.19 -20.32 3.84
C ASN A 164 26.69 -20.43 3.49
N PHE A 165 27.54 -19.51 3.96
CA PHE A 165 28.99 -19.56 3.77
C PHE A 165 29.73 -20.39 4.83
N CYS A 166 29.17 -20.56 6.03
CA CYS A 166 29.76 -21.40 7.09
C CYS A 166 29.35 -22.87 7.03
N SER A 167 28.41 -23.24 6.16
CA SER A 167 27.96 -24.63 5.95
C SER A 167 28.67 -25.38 4.81
N LYS A 168 29.86 -24.93 4.40
CA LYS A 168 30.71 -25.60 3.41
C LYS A 168 32.06 -25.98 4.00
#